data_AF-A0A955SSE6-F1
#
_entry.id   AF-A0A955SSE6-F1
#
_cell.length_a   1.000
_cell.length_b   1.000
_cell.length_c   1.000
_cell.angle_alpha   90.00
_cell.angle_beta   90.00
_cell.angle_gamma   90.00
#
_symmetry.space_group_name_H-M   'P 1'
#
loop_
_entity.id
_entity.type
_entity.pdbx_description
1 polymer ?
#
loop_
_entity_poly.entity_id
_entity_poly.type
_entity_poly.pdbx_seq_one_letter_code
_entity_poly.pdbx_strand_id
1 'polypeptide(L)' 'DAIFCRNVMIYFDNNVRSTLLMEIYRLLRPGGVLMVGQTESLTGLKHPFQFVQPAIYRKP' A
#
# COMPACT_ATOMS: atom_id res chain seq x y z
N ASP A 1 -8.30 0.32 10.95
CA ASP A 1 -6.99 0.57 11.60
C ASP A 1 -5.83 -0.05 10.83
N ALA A 2 -5.99 -1.26 10.27
CA ALA A 2 -5.00 -1.83 9.36
C ALA A 2 -5.67 -2.46 8.12
N ILE A 3 -4.94 -2.54 7.01
CA ILE A 3 -5.30 -3.29 5.79
C ILE A 3 -4.12 -4.18 5.40
N PHE A 4 -4.40 -5.45 5.10
CA PHE A 4 -3.42 -6.41 4.59
C PHE A 4 -3.69 -6.65 3.11
N CYS A 5 -2.72 -6.34 2.26
CA CYS A 5 -2.80 -6.56 0.81
C CYS A 5 -1.51 -7.24 0.38
N ARG A 6 -1.43 -8.56 0.63
CA ARG A 6 -0.21 -9.36 0.49
C ARG A 6 -0.37 -10.40 -0.62
N ASN A 7 0.68 -10.55 -1.42
CA ASN A 7 0.82 -11.53 -2.50
C ASN A 7 -0.26 -11.42 -3.60
N VAL A 8 -0.83 -10.23 -3.79
CA VAL A 8 -1.91 -9.97 -4.76
C VAL A 8 -1.59 -8.83 -5.71
N MET A 9 -0.83 -7.82 -5.27
CA MET A 9 -0.48 -6.67 -6.11
C MET A 9 0.52 -7.05 -7.21
N ILE A 10 1.25 -8.15 -7.05
CA ILE A 10 2.16 -8.70 -8.07
C ILE A 10 1.46 -9.11 -9.38
N TYR A 11 0.15 -9.32 -9.36
CA TYR A 11 -0.62 -9.72 -10.55
C TYR A 11 -1.14 -8.53 -11.37
N PHE A 12 -0.94 -7.31 -10.88
CA PHE A 12 -1.49 -6.10 -11.48
C PHE A 12 -0.40 -5.23 -12.07
N ASP A 13 -0.71 -4.54 -13.17
CA ASP A 13 0.15 -3.50 -13.71
C ASP A 13 0.21 -2.26 -12.79
N ASN A 14 1.12 -1.34 -13.10
CA ASN A 14 1.33 -0.15 -12.27
C ASN A 14 0.12 0.79 -12.23
N ASN A 15 -0.74 0.81 -13.25
CA ASN A 15 -1.94 1.65 -13.26
C ASN A 15 -2.96 1.10 -12.26
N VAL A 16 -3.24 -0.21 -12.34
CA VAL A 16 -4.16 -0.89 -11.42
C VAL A 16 -3.64 -0.83 -9.99
N ARG A 17 -2.34 -1.06 -9.77
CA ARG A 17 -1.71 -0.93 -8.45
C ARG A 17 -1.87 0.48 -7.88
N SER A 18 -1.67 1.51 -8.70
CA SER A 18 -1.82 2.91 -8.24
C SER A 18 -3.25 3.22 -7.82
N THR A 19 -4.24 2.80 -8.61
CA THR A 19 -5.66 2.95 -8.26
C THR A 19 -6.00 2.21 -6.98
N LEU A 20 -5.53 0.96 -6.84
CA LEU A 20 -5.75 0.16 -5.63
C LEU A 20 -5.17 0.84 -4.38
N LEU A 21 -3.97 1.40 -4.47
CA LEU A 21 -3.34 2.13 -3.36
C LEU A 21 -4.14 3.37 -2.95
N MET A 22 -4.74 4.09 -3.89
CA MET A 22 -5.59 5.24 -3.57
C MET A 22 -6.88 4.83 -2.85
N GLU A 23 -7.50 3.73 -3.27
CA GLU A 23 -8.69 3.20 -2.57
C GLU A 23 -8.35 2.69 -1.17
N ILE A 24 -7.24 1.94 -1.02
CA ILE A 24 -6.74 1.53 0.30
C ILE A 24 -6.48 2.75 1.19
N TYR A 25 -5.86 3.79 0.64
CA TYR A 25 -5.61 5.02 1.38
C TYR A 25 -6.90 5.72 1.81
N ARG A 26 -7.92 5.75 0.95
CA ARG A 26 -9.24 6.30 1.26
C ARG A 26 -9.93 5.54 2.40
N LEU A 27 -9.81 4.22 2.41
CA LEU A 27 -10.43 3.34 3.41
C LEU A 27 -9.70 3.33 4.76
N LEU A 28 -8.40 3.63 4.77
CA LEU A 28 -7.64 3.74 6.01
C LEU A 28 -7.98 5.02 6.78
N ARG A 29 -8.01 4.91 8.10
CA ARG A 29 -8.05 6.06 9.01
C ARG A 29 -6.66 6.72 9.06
N PRO A 30 -6.55 8.02 9.39
CA PRO A 30 -5.27 8.63 9.75
C PRO A 30 -4.55 7.80 10.81
N GLY A 31 -3.23 7.62 10.67
CA GLY A 31 -2.42 6.71 11.49
C GLY A 31 -2.55 5.22 11.16
N GLY A 32 -3.50 4.83 10.30
CA GLY A 32 -3.71 3.43 9.92
C GLY A 32 -2.59 2.85 9.05
N VAL A 33 -2.45 1.53 9.07
CA VAL A 33 -1.30 0.82 8.48
C VAL A 33 -1.71 -0.07 7.31
N LEU A 34 -0.96 -0.01 6.22
CA LEU A 34 -0.99 -0.95 5.10
C LEU A 34 0.19 -1.92 5.21
N MET A 35 -0.10 -3.22 5.16
CA MET A 35 0.91 -4.27 5.13
C MET A 35 0.85 -5.04 3.81
N VAL A 36 2.00 -5.17 3.14
CA VAL A 36 2.13 -5.80 1.82
C VAL A 36 3.02 -7.06 1.89
N GLY A 37 3.16 -7.78 0.78
CA GLY A 37 4.09 -8.89 0.65
C GLY A 37 5.54 -8.41 0.60
N GLN A 38 6.49 -9.29 0.93
CA GLN A 38 7.93 -8.97 0.95
C GLN A 38 8.47 -8.55 -0.42
N THR A 39 7.87 -9.03 -1.50
CA THR A 39 8.22 -8.69 -2.89
C THR A 39 7.39 -7.55 -3.46
N GLU A 40 6.44 -7.00 -2.70
CA GLU A 40 5.46 -6.02 -3.16
C GLU A 40 5.80 -4.60 -2.72
N SER A 41 7.07 -4.23 -2.83
CA SER A 41 7.48 -2.87 -2.51
C SER A 41 6.67 -1.84 -3.32
N LEU A 42 6.28 -0.77 -2.65
CA LEU A 42 5.63 0.38 -3.27
C LEU A 42 6.63 1.38 -3.87
N THR A 43 7.93 1.10 -3.78
CA THR A 43 8.99 1.93 -4.40
C THR A 43 8.70 2.14 -5.88
N GLY A 44 8.74 3.41 -6.32
CA GLY A 44 8.48 3.78 -7.71
C GLY A 44 7.00 3.95 -8.08
N LEU A 45 6.06 3.62 -7.18
CA LEU A 45 4.65 3.96 -7.34
C LEU A 45 4.35 5.30 -6.67
N LYS A 46 3.57 6.16 -7.34
CA LYS A 46 3.12 7.41 -6.74
C LYS A 46 2.00 7.11 -5.74
N HIS A 47 2.29 7.25 -4.46
CA HIS A 47 1.32 7.02 -3.39
C HIS A 47 1.50 8.00 -2.21
N PRO A 48 0.42 8.30 -1.47
CA PRO A 48 0.47 9.20 -0.30
C PRO A 48 0.94 8.52 0.99
N PHE A 49 1.21 7.21 0.98
CA PHE A 49 1.66 6.51 2.18
C PHE A 49 3.08 6.91 2.63
N GLN A 50 3.26 7.00 3.94
CA GLN A 50 4.56 7.11 4.58
C GLN A 50 5.19 5.71 4.76
N PHE A 51 6.44 5.55 4.36
CA PHE A 51 7.20 4.32 4.65
C PHE A 51 7.51 4.22 6.16
N VAL A 52 7.31 3.04 6.75
CA VAL A 52 7.65 2.78 8.16
C VAL A 52 8.81 1.79 8.25
N GLN A 53 8.66 0.62 7.63
CA GLN A 53 9.67 -0.43 7.56
C GLN A 53 9.36 -1.34 6.36
N PRO A 54 10.23 -2.30 5.99
CA PRO A 54 9.96 -3.20 4.88
C PRO A 54 8.55 -3.82 4.95
N ALA A 55 7.82 -3.72 3.84
CA ALA A 55 6.44 -4.17 3.68
C ALA A 55 5.38 -3.49 4.57
N ILE A 56 5.70 -2.41 5.29
CA ILE A 56 4.77 -1.69 6.17
C ILE A 56 4.78 -0.19 5.85
N TYR A 57 3.58 0.34 5.61
CA TYR A 57 3.32 1.72 5.23
C TYR A 57 2.20 2.32 6.09
N ARG A 58 2.26 3.62 6.39
CA ARG A 58 1.27 4.31 7.22
C ARG A 58 0.55 5.40 6.41
N LYS A 59 -0.75 5.56 6.64
CA LYS A 59 -1.47 6.78 6.31
C LYS A 59 -1.12 7.83 7.37
N PRO A 60 -0.46 8.95 7.01
CA PRO A 60 -0.09 9.96 7.98
C PRO A 60 -1.31 10.50 8.75
#